data_AF-A0A661WFY3-F1
#
_entry.id   AF-A0A661WFY3-F1
#
_cell.length_a   1.000
_cell.length_b   1.000
_cell.length_c   1.000
_cell.angle_alpha   90.00
_cell.angle_beta   90.00
_cell.angle_gamma   90.00
#
_symmetry.space_group_name_H-M   'P 1'
#
loop_
_entity.id
_entity.type
_entity.pdbx_description
1 polymer ?
#
loop_
_entity_poly.entity_id
_entity_poly.type
_entity_poly.pdbx_seq_one_letter_code
_entity_poly.pdbx_strand_id
1 'polypeptide(L)' 'TKEGKALYMHCLPADITGVSCKEGEVADSVFDRYRVPLYKEASHKPYVIAAMIFLSKFKNPSDTLMGLLDAENKRIR' A
#
# COMPACT_ATOMS: atom_id res chain seq x y z
N THR A 1 -20.61 -12.73 0.36
CA THR A 1 -19.21 -12.60 0.84
C THR A 1 -19.03 -13.49 2.06
N LYS A 2 -17.82 -13.91 2.40
CA LYS A 2 -17.57 -14.73 3.61
C LYS A 2 -17.98 -13.90 4.84
N GLU A 3 -19.09 -14.28 5.47
CA GLU A 3 -19.66 -13.63 6.67
C GLU A 3 -20.00 -12.14 6.54
N GLY A 4 -20.27 -11.62 5.34
CA GLY A 4 -20.59 -10.20 5.17
C GLY A 4 -19.40 -9.24 5.34
N LYS A 5 -18.18 -9.77 5.51
CA LYS A 5 -16.96 -9.00 5.81
C LYS A 5 -15.90 -9.16 4.71
N ALA A 6 -16.30 -8.94 3.46
CA ALA A 6 -15.30 -8.86 2.39
C ALA A 6 -14.33 -7.72 2.68
N LEU A 7 -13.05 -7.94 2.40
CA LEU A 7 -12.03 -6.91 2.49
C LEU A 7 -12.35 -5.81 1.46
N TYR A 8 -12.69 -4.63 1.95
CA TYR A 8 -12.86 -3.45 1.11
C TYR A 8 -11.47 -2.89 0.74
N MET A 9 -11.30 -2.58 -0.54
CA MET A 9 -10.05 -2.09 -1.15
C MET A 9 -10.35 -0.79 -1.90
N HIS A 10 -9.42 0.16 -1.86
CA HIS A 10 -9.55 1.44 -2.56
C HIS A 10 -8.19 2.13 -2.66
N CYS A 11 -7.87 2.68 -3.84
CA CYS A 11 -6.54 3.23 -4.12
C CYS A 11 -6.22 4.58 -3.44
N LEU A 12 -7.26 5.24 -2.92
CA LEU A 12 -7.25 6.56 -2.26
C LEU A 12 -6.93 7.76 -3.21
N PRO A 13 -7.51 8.95 -2.95
CA PRO A 13 -8.59 9.20 -1.99
C PRO A 13 -9.91 8.54 -2.47
N ALA A 14 -10.79 8.20 -1.53
CA ALA A 14 -12.15 7.79 -1.85
C ALA A 14 -13.10 8.97 -1.65
N ASP A 15 -14.18 9.02 -2.42
CA ASP A 15 -15.27 9.95 -2.20
C ASP A 15 -16.22 9.39 -1.13
N ILE A 16 -16.13 9.94 0.08
CA ILE A 16 -16.84 9.44 1.26
C ILE A 16 -18.13 10.25 1.45
N THR A 17 -19.25 9.54 1.35
CA THR A 17 -20.59 10.11 1.55
C THR A 17 -20.70 10.75 2.93
N GLY A 18 -21.08 12.03 2.96
CA GLY A 18 -21.26 12.81 4.19
C GLY A 18 -19.97 13.37 4.79
N VAL A 19 -18.80 13.10 4.20
CA VAL A 19 -17.50 13.58 4.69
C VAL A 19 -16.80 14.43 3.62
N SER A 20 -16.42 13.85 2.48
CA SER A 20 -15.76 14.58 1.39
C SER A 20 -16.74 15.08 0.32
N CYS A 21 -17.92 14.46 0.20
CA CYS A 21 -18.97 14.85 -0.71
C CYS A 21 -20.37 14.48 -0.17
N LYS A 22 -21.44 15.04 -0.75
CA LYS A 22 -22.82 14.76 -0.31
C LYS A 22 -23.21 13.30 -0.55
N GLU A 23 -22.89 12.76 -1.72
CA GLU A 23 -23.11 11.38 -2.15
C GLU A 23 -21.84 10.94 -2.87
N GLY A 24 -21.26 9.81 -2.45
CA GLY A 24 -19.95 9.34 -2.91
C GLY A 24 -19.88 7.84 -3.14
N GLU A 25 -18.66 7.34 -3.32
CA GLU A 25 -18.33 5.94 -3.63
C GLU A 25 -18.55 4.99 -2.46
N VAL A 26 -18.42 5.49 -1.22
CA VAL A 26 -18.48 4.67 0.00
C VAL A 26 -19.14 5.42 1.16
N ALA A 27 -19.82 4.67 2.03
CA ALA A 27 -20.35 5.19 3.28
C ALA A 27 -19.24 5.36 4.34
N ASP A 28 -19.32 6.41 5.15
CA ASP A 28 -18.35 6.70 6.21
C ASP A 28 -18.05 5.49 7.12
N SER A 29 -19.09 4.82 7.62
CA SER A 29 -18.94 3.64 8.49
C SER A 29 -18.27 2.42 7.83
N VAL A 30 -18.34 2.30 6.51
CA VAL A 30 -17.63 1.25 5.76
C VAL A 30 -16.17 1.65 5.58
N PHE A 31 -15.92 2.90 5.21
CA PHE A 31 -14.56 3.42 5.05
C PHE A 31 -13.77 3.34 6.36
N ASP A 32 -14.34 3.81 7.48
CA ASP A 32 -13.63 3.82 8.76
C ASP A 32 -13.32 2.39 9.28
N ARG A 33 -14.25 1.44 9.07
CA ARG A 33 -14.02 0.02 9.40
C ARG A 33 -12.79 -0.56 8.70
N TYR A 34 -12.50 -0.12 7.48
CA TYR A 34 -11.39 -0.62 6.66
C TYR A 34 -10.24 0.38 6.50
N ARG A 35 -10.23 1.49 7.24
CA ARG A 35 -9.22 2.55 7.11
C ARG A 35 -7.78 2.05 7.29
N VAL A 36 -7.54 1.21 8.30
CA VAL A 36 -6.22 0.60 8.54
C VAL A 36 -5.80 -0.31 7.38
N PRO A 37 -6.64 -1.28 6.93
CA PRO A 37 -6.36 -2.04 5.71
C PRO A 37 -6.07 -1.19 4.47
N LEU A 38 -6.86 -0.13 4.21
CA LEU A 38 -6.66 0.76 3.05
C LEU A 38 -5.32 1.50 3.11
N TYR A 39 -4.92 1.97 4.30
CA TYR A 39 -3.63 2.62 4.46
C TYR A 39 -2.47 1.62 4.32
N LYS A 40 -2.68 0.38 4.79
CA LYS A 40 -1.71 -0.69 4.57
C LYS A 40 -1.62 -1.07 3.09
N GLU A 41 -2.73 -1.13 2.37
CA GLU A 41 -2.78 -1.31 0.90
C GLU A 41 -1.90 -0.26 0.21
N ALA A 42 -2.19 1.03 0.44
CA ALA A 42 -1.45 2.14 -0.17
C ALA A 42 0.05 2.13 0.18
N SER A 43 0.43 1.64 1.35
CA SER A 43 1.83 1.55 1.78
C SER A 43 2.71 0.65 0.90
N HIS A 44 2.12 -0.25 0.09
CA HIS A 44 2.88 -1.12 -0.81
C HIS A 44 3.33 -0.40 -2.09
N LYS A 45 2.63 0.65 -2.53
CA LYS A 45 2.90 1.33 -3.81
C LYS A 45 4.35 1.83 -3.95
N PRO A 46 4.98 2.46 -2.94
CA PRO A 46 6.39 2.86 -3.02
C PRO A 46 7.34 1.67 -3.24
N TYR A 47 7.10 0.54 -2.57
CA TYR A 47 7.94 -0.65 -2.68
C TYR A 47 7.78 -1.36 -4.04
N VAL A 48 6.57 -1.38 -4.59
CA VAL A 48 6.33 -1.94 -5.93
C VAL A 48 7.06 -1.14 -7.01
N ILE A 49 7.01 0.20 -6.96
CA ILE A 49 7.75 1.06 -7.89
C ILE A 49 9.26 0.86 -7.73
N ALA A 50 9.76 0.77 -6.49
CA ALA A 50 11.16 0.49 -6.23
C ALA A 50 11.60 -0.88 -6.80
N ALA A 51 10.76 -1.91 -6.66
CA ALA A 51 11.03 -3.23 -7.23
C ALA A 51 11.06 -3.20 -8.76
N MET A 52 10.15 -2.48 -9.41
CA MET A 52 10.17 -2.28 -10.87
C MET A 52 11.47 -1.64 -11.34
N ILE A 53 11.91 -0.56 -10.67
CA ILE A 53 13.19 0.10 -10.98
C ILE A 53 14.35 -0.87 -10.75
N PHE A 54 14.38 -1.56 -9.61
CA PHE A 54 15.45 -2.47 -9.23
C PHE A 54 15.65 -3.61 -10.23
N LEU A 55 14.56 -4.27 -10.64
CA LEU A 55 14.58 -5.32 -11.65
C LEU A 55 15.04 -4.83 -13.03
N SER A 56 14.83 -3.55 -13.35
CA SER A 56 15.29 -2.97 -14.61
C SER A 56 16.78 -2.56 -14.61
N LYS A 57 17.39 -2.43 -13.43
CA LYS A 57 18.76 -1.89 -13.28
C LYS A 57 19.79 -2.92 -12.87
N PHE A 58 19.39 -4.00 -12.22
CA PHE A 58 20.32 -5.01 -11.71
C PHE A 58 20.05 -6.36 -12.36
N LYS A 59 21.09 -6.90 -13.03
CA LYS A 59 21.02 -8.21 -13.70
C LYS A 59 20.72 -9.35 -12.71
N ASN A 60 21.34 -9.31 -11.54
CA ASN A 60 21.16 -10.29 -10.46
C ASN A 60 20.60 -9.58 -9.22
N PRO A 61 19.27 -9.36 -9.15
CA PRO A 61 18.66 -8.61 -8.04
C PRO A 61 18.85 -9.30 -6.69
N SER A 62 18.81 -10.64 -6.63
CA SER A 62 18.99 -11.40 -5.38
C SER A 62 20.37 -11.17 -4.76
N ASP A 63 21.44 -11.30 -5.54
CA ASP A 63 22.81 -11.07 -5.06
C ASP A 63 23.00 -9.62 -4.59
N THR A 64 22.40 -8.68 -5.31
CA THR A 64 22.44 -7.25 -4.96
C THR A 64 21.76 -7.00 -3.61
N LEU A 65 20.59 -7.61 -3.36
CA LEU A 65 19.88 -7.49 -2.08
C LEU A 65 20.66 -8.13 -0.93
N MET A 66 21.26 -9.31 -1.15
CA MET A 66 22.10 -9.97 -0.15
C MET A 66 23.31 -9.09 0.23
N GLY A 67 23.99 -8.50 -0.75
CA GLY A 67 25.10 -7.58 -0.48
C GLY A 67 24.68 -6.33 0.29
N LEU A 68 23.48 -5.78 0.04
CA LEU A 68 22.95 -4.66 0.81
C LEU A 68 22.60 -5.04 2.26
N LEU A 69 22.10 -6.26 2.46
CA LEU A 69 21.81 -6.79 3.79
C LEU A 69 23.10 -6.98 4.59
N ASP A 70 24.11 -7.63 4.01
CA ASP A 70 25.40 -7.88 4.66
C ASP A 70 26.14 -6.59 5.04
N ALA A 71 25.96 -5.52 4.25
CA ALA A 71 26.56 -4.21 4.54
C ALA A 71 25.91 -3.49 5.73
N GLU A 72 24.69 -3.87 6.14
CA GLU A 72 23.93 -3.33 7.30
C GLU A 72 23.95 -1.79 7.45
N ASN A 73 23.92 -1.06 6.34
CA ASN A 73 23.98 0.39 6.36
C ASN A 73 22.72 1.00 7.01
N LYS A 74 22.89 1.73 8.12
CA LYS A 74 21.77 2.38 8.82
C LYS A 74 21.12 3.47 7.96
N ARG A 75 19.81 3.36 7.77
CA ARG A 75 19.00 4.36 7.06
C ARG A 75 18.93 5.70 7.81
N ILE A 76 18.83 5.66 9.13
CA ILE A 76 18.74 6.83 10.01
C ILE A 76 19.95 6.77 10.95
N ARG A 77 20.63 7.91 11.12
CA ARG A 77 21.81 8.05 11.99
C ARG A 77 21.44 7.98 13.46
#